data_AF-A0A7J5Y817-F1
#
_entry.id   AF-A0A7J5Y817-F1
#
_cell.length_a   1.000
_cell.length_b   1.000
_cell.length_c   1.000
_cell.angle_alpha   90.00
_cell.angle_beta   90.00
_cell.angle_gamma   90.00
#
_symmetry.space_group_name_H-M   'P 1'
#
loop_
_entity.id
_entity.type
_entity.pdbx_description
1 polymer ?
#
loop_
_entity_poly.entity_id
_entity_poly.type
_entity_poly.pdbx_seq_one_letter_code
_entity_poly.pdbx_strand_id
1 'polypeptide(L)'
;MAPEVAAVEKNGGYNQLCDIWAVGITAIELAELQPPMALFLMSKSSFQPPKLKDKTKWSTGFHNFIKVSLTKNPKKRPTAEKLLSHVYVAQTGLTRRLAVDLLDKMNNPDNHQHYSEVDDDDMEVTIKNIPKTVGNSPLL
;
A
#
# COMPACT_ATOMS: atom_id res chain seq x y z
N MET A 1 -15.79 -7.57 -3.41
CA MET A 1 -16.32 -8.84 -3.96
C MET A 1 -15.43 -9.30 -5.11
N ALA A 2 -15.14 -10.60 -5.22
CA ALA A 2 -14.32 -11.16 -6.32
C ALA A 2 -15.17 -11.48 -7.57
N PRO A 3 -14.57 -11.59 -8.78
CA PRO A 3 -15.33 -11.83 -10.02
C PRO A 3 -16.15 -13.12 -10.00
N GLU A 4 -15.63 -14.19 -9.41
CA GLU A 4 -16.33 -15.46 -9.27
C GLU A 4 -17.54 -15.38 -8.33
N VAL A 5 -17.46 -14.53 -7.30
CA VAL A 5 -18.59 -14.27 -6.37
C VAL A 5 -19.68 -13.48 -7.07
N ALA A 6 -19.31 -12.55 -7.96
CA ALA A 6 -20.27 -11.80 -8.78
C ALA A 6 -20.98 -12.66 -9.84
N ALA A 7 -20.45 -13.85 -10.13
CA ALA A 7 -20.93 -14.75 -11.18
C ALA A 7 -21.36 -16.12 -10.64
N VAL A 8 -21.75 -16.21 -9.36
CA VAL A 8 -22.10 -17.47 -8.67
C VAL A 8 -23.10 -18.32 -9.43
N GLU A 9 -24.17 -17.70 -9.92
CA GLU A 9 -25.23 -18.38 -10.69
C GLU A 9 -24.69 -19.07 -11.97
N LYS A 10 -23.60 -18.55 -12.55
CA LYS A 10 -22.98 -19.08 -13.77
C LYS A 10 -21.84 -20.08 -13.51
N ASN A 11 -21.12 -19.90 -12.40
CA ASN A 11 -19.84 -20.59 -12.15
C ASN A 11 -19.92 -21.70 -11.10
N GLY A 12 -21.07 -21.95 -10.49
CA GLY A 12 -21.26 -23.04 -9.54
C GLY A 12 -20.65 -22.78 -8.15
N GLY A 13 -20.53 -21.50 -7.76
CA GLY A 13 -20.06 -21.09 -6.43
C GLY A 13 -18.66 -20.46 -6.38
N TYR A 14 -18.18 -20.23 -5.15
CA TYR A 14 -16.85 -19.68 -4.84
C TYR A 14 -16.23 -20.44 -3.66
N ASN A 15 -14.94 -20.23 -3.41
CA ASN A 15 -14.21 -20.78 -2.28
C ASN A 15 -13.48 -19.67 -1.51
N GLN A 16 -12.73 -20.03 -0.46
CA GLN A 16 -12.00 -19.09 0.39
C GLN A 16 -10.98 -18.20 -0.34
N LEU A 17 -10.62 -18.52 -1.59
CA LEU A 17 -9.72 -17.66 -2.36
C LEU A 17 -10.37 -16.33 -2.74
N CYS A 18 -11.69 -16.18 -2.65
CA CYS A 18 -12.35 -14.87 -2.80
C CYS A 18 -11.85 -13.85 -1.76
N ASP A 19 -11.44 -14.30 -0.58
CA ASP A 19 -10.93 -13.42 0.47
C ASP A 19 -9.56 -12.85 0.10
N ILE A 20 -8.74 -13.61 -0.65
CA ILE A 20 -7.45 -13.12 -1.18
C ILE A 20 -7.67 -11.98 -2.18
N TRP A 21 -8.72 -12.06 -2.99
CA TRP A 21 -9.09 -10.94 -3.85
C TRP A 21 -9.54 -9.75 -3.02
N ALA A 22 -10.37 -9.97 -2.00
CA ALA A 22 -10.82 -8.89 -1.11
C ALA A 22 -9.64 -8.18 -0.45
N VAL A 23 -8.64 -8.92 0.05
CA VAL A 23 -7.38 -8.35 0.59
C VAL A 23 -6.67 -7.47 -0.44
N GLY A 24 -6.58 -7.90 -1.70
CA GLY A 24 -5.99 -7.09 -2.77
C GLY A 24 -6.76 -5.78 -3.03
N ILE A 25 -8.08 -5.82 -2.98
CA ILE A 25 -8.94 -4.62 -3.12
C ILE A 25 -8.76 -3.69 -1.92
N THR A 26 -8.81 -4.21 -0.69
CA THR A 26 -8.60 -3.44 0.54
C THR A 26 -7.21 -2.80 0.57
N ALA A 27 -6.18 -3.48 0.06
CA ALA A 27 -4.85 -2.90 -0.04
C ALA A 27 -4.79 -1.69 -1.00
N ILE A 28 -5.51 -1.72 -2.13
CA ILE A 28 -5.65 -0.54 -3.00
C ILE A 28 -6.43 0.57 -2.28
N GLU A 29 -7.53 0.21 -1.61
CA GLU A 29 -8.35 1.17 -0.87
C GLU A 29 -7.56 1.89 0.22
N LEU A 30 -6.74 1.18 1.00
CA LEU A 30 -5.88 1.79 2.02
C LEU A 30 -4.76 2.66 1.40
N ALA A 31 -4.30 2.33 0.20
CA ALA A 31 -3.27 3.09 -0.50
C ALA A 31 -3.82 4.38 -1.16
N GLU A 32 -5.04 4.33 -1.68
CA GLU A 32 -5.64 5.41 -2.48
C GLU A 32 -6.82 6.11 -1.79
N LEU A 33 -7.16 5.69 -0.57
CA LEU A 33 -8.29 6.17 0.24
C LEU A 33 -9.66 6.03 -0.42
N GLN A 34 -9.76 5.27 -1.52
CA GLN A 34 -10.98 5.02 -2.28
C GLN A 34 -10.97 3.60 -2.85
N PRO A 35 -12.10 2.87 -2.80
CA PRO A 35 -12.20 1.59 -3.48
C PRO A 35 -12.12 1.76 -5.00
N PRO A 36 -11.54 0.79 -5.75
CA PRO A 36 -11.47 0.88 -7.19
C PRO A 36 -12.86 0.89 -7.84
N MET A 37 -13.15 1.91 -8.64
CA MET A 37 -14.43 2.06 -9.36
C MET A 37 -14.77 0.89 -10.31
N ALA A 38 -13.77 0.08 -10.70
CA ALA A 38 -13.93 -1.02 -11.63
C ALA A 38 -14.80 -2.19 -11.10
N LEU A 39 -15.16 -2.22 -9.81
CA LEU A 39 -15.96 -3.29 -9.21
C LEU A 39 -17.32 -3.49 -9.90
N PHE A 40 -17.94 -2.44 -10.43
CA PHE A 40 -19.25 -2.56 -11.11
C PHE A 40 -19.17 -3.37 -12.43
N LEU A 41 -17.98 -3.55 -12.99
CA LEU A 41 -17.78 -4.21 -14.29
C LEU A 41 -17.40 -5.70 -14.17
N MET A 42 -17.37 -6.27 -12.95
CA MET A 42 -16.81 -7.61 -12.70
C MET A 42 -17.50 -8.75 -13.43
N SER A 43 -18.77 -8.59 -13.83
CA SER A 43 -19.52 -9.58 -14.60
C SER A 43 -19.18 -9.59 -16.11
N LYS A 44 -18.43 -8.60 -16.60
CA LYS A 44 -18.05 -8.49 -18.02
C LYS A 44 -16.81 -9.33 -18.34
N SER A 45 -16.81 -9.98 -19.51
CA SER A 45 -15.68 -10.79 -19.98
C SER A 45 -14.38 -9.97 -20.11
N SER A 46 -14.50 -8.71 -20.54
CA SER A 46 -13.40 -7.75 -20.69
C SER A 46 -12.86 -7.17 -19.38
N PHE A 47 -13.44 -7.52 -18.24
CA PHE A 47 -13.00 -7.02 -16.93
C PHE A 47 -11.52 -7.31 -16.70
N GLN A 48 -10.76 -6.24 -16.44
CA GLN A 48 -9.36 -6.29 -16.04
C GLN A 48 -9.26 -6.04 -14.53
N PRO A 49 -8.43 -6.81 -13.80
CA PRO A 49 -8.18 -6.54 -12.39
C PRO A 49 -7.66 -5.10 -12.17
N PRO A 50 -8.12 -4.40 -11.12
CA PRO A 50 -7.64 -3.06 -10.83
C PRO A 50 -6.14 -3.07 -10.47
N LYS A 51 -5.51 -1.90 -10.62
CA LYS A 51 -4.10 -1.65 -10.31
C LYS A 51 -4.00 -0.31 -9.58
N LEU A 52 -2.90 -0.09 -8.87
CA LEU A 52 -2.57 1.21 -8.31
C LEU A 52 -2.44 2.26 -9.44
N LYS A 53 -3.03 3.43 -9.26
CA LYS A 53 -3.05 4.54 -10.23
C LYS A 53 -1.66 5.12 -10.44
N ASP A 54 -0.98 5.43 -9.33
CA ASP A 54 0.38 5.96 -9.33
C ASP A 54 1.38 4.79 -9.37
N LYS A 55 2.17 4.72 -10.44
CA LYS A 55 3.13 3.63 -10.62
C LYS A 55 4.43 3.87 -9.85
N THR A 56 4.77 5.13 -9.58
CA THR A 56 6.06 5.54 -9.02
C THR A 56 6.00 5.72 -7.51
N LYS A 57 4.83 6.04 -6.94
CA LYS A 57 4.63 6.19 -5.49
C LYS A 57 4.83 4.90 -4.69
N TRP A 58 4.59 3.74 -5.30
CA TRP A 58 4.54 2.45 -4.62
C TRP A 58 5.66 1.51 -5.03
N SER A 59 6.18 0.74 -4.08
CA SER A 59 7.26 -0.21 -4.32
C SER A 59 6.86 -1.30 -5.32
N THR A 60 7.84 -1.83 -6.06
CA THR A 60 7.62 -2.97 -6.97
C THR A 60 7.07 -4.20 -6.24
N GLY A 61 7.49 -4.40 -4.98
CA GLY A 61 6.96 -5.45 -4.12
C GLY A 61 5.46 -5.27 -3.86
N PHE A 62 5.00 -4.04 -3.60
CA PHE A 62 3.59 -3.77 -3.38
C PHE A 62 2.76 -3.97 -4.66
N HIS A 63 3.25 -3.46 -5.81
CA HIS A 63 2.61 -3.71 -7.11
C HIS A 63 2.48 -5.20 -7.41
N ASN A 64 3.51 -6.01 -7.08
CA ASN A 64 3.45 -7.46 -7.26
C ASN A 64 2.43 -8.11 -6.32
N PHE A 65 2.37 -7.69 -5.05
CA PHE A 65 1.39 -8.18 -4.08
C PHE A 65 -0.05 -7.97 -4.57
N ILE A 66 -0.37 -6.76 -5.06
CA ILE A 66 -1.68 -6.45 -5.64
C ILE A 66 -1.95 -7.35 -6.85
N LYS A 67 -0.98 -7.48 -7.77
CA LYS A 67 -1.11 -8.31 -8.98
C LYS A 67 -1.43 -9.77 -8.65
N VAL A 68 -0.72 -10.38 -7.69
CA VAL A 68 -0.95 -11.80 -7.35
C VAL A 68 -2.28 -11.99 -6.62
N SER A 69 -2.64 -11.07 -5.72
CA SER A 69 -3.89 -11.11 -4.96
C SER A 69 -5.10 -10.98 -5.88
N LEU A 70 -5.01 -10.09 -6.88
CA LEU A 70 -6.05 -9.81 -7.87
C LEU A 70 -5.94 -10.70 -9.11
N THR A 71 -5.51 -11.95 -8.94
CA THR A 71 -5.54 -12.95 -10.02
C THR A 71 -6.99 -13.32 -10.33
N LYS A 72 -7.45 -12.99 -11.55
CA LYS A 72 -8.84 -13.20 -12.00
C LYS A 72 -9.26 -14.67 -11.96
N ASN A 73 -8.38 -15.59 -12.37
CA ASN A 73 -8.66 -17.03 -12.30
C ASN A 73 -8.46 -17.53 -10.86
N PRO A 74 -9.52 -17.95 -10.13
CA PRO A 74 -9.39 -18.36 -8.74
C PRO A 74 -8.43 -19.55 -8.57
N LYS A 75 -8.37 -20.47 -9.54
CA LYS A 75 -7.48 -21.64 -9.50
C LYS A 75 -5.99 -21.28 -9.54
N LYS A 76 -5.65 -20.07 -10.00
CA LYS A 76 -4.28 -19.55 -10.05
C LYS A 76 -3.98 -18.54 -8.94
N ARG A 77 -4.99 -18.15 -8.15
CA ARG A 77 -4.83 -17.22 -7.04
C ARG A 77 -4.15 -17.94 -5.87
N PRO A 78 -3.14 -17.34 -5.22
CA PRO A 78 -2.45 -18.00 -4.12
C PRO A 78 -3.38 -18.21 -2.92
N THR A 79 -3.11 -19.23 -2.12
CA THR A 79 -3.73 -19.39 -0.79
C THR A 79 -3.21 -18.33 0.18
N ALA A 80 -3.90 -18.15 1.31
CA ALA A 80 -3.44 -17.25 2.38
C ALA A 80 -2.02 -17.62 2.86
N GLU A 81 -1.77 -18.90 3.11
CA GLU A 81 -0.45 -19.42 3.49
C GLU A 81 0.63 -19.04 2.46
N LYS A 82 0.35 -19.21 1.17
CA LYS A 82 1.30 -18.83 0.13
C LYS A 82 1.50 -17.32 0.07
N LEU A 83 0.44 -16.54 0.25
CA LEU A 83 0.50 -15.08 0.23
C LEU A 83 1.32 -14.51 1.40
N LEU A 84 1.32 -15.16 2.57
CA LEU A 84 2.16 -14.77 3.71
C LEU A 84 3.66 -14.84 3.41
N SER A 85 4.09 -15.71 2.48
CA SER A 85 5.48 -15.79 2.03
C SER A 85 5.88 -14.72 1.00
N HIS A 86 4.94 -13.87 0.57
CA HIS A 86 5.20 -12.84 -0.43
C HIS A 86 6.11 -11.74 0.13
N VAL A 87 7.09 -11.26 -0.65
CA VAL A 87 8.12 -10.28 -0.20
C VAL A 87 7.55 -9.04 0.47
N TYR A 88 6.38 -8.57 0.02
CA TYR A 88 5.68 -7.42 0.61
C TYR A 88 5.18 -7.67 2.03
N VAL A 89 4.78 -8.90 2.36
CA VAL A 89 4.21 -9.29 3.65
C VAL A 89 5.27 -9.89 4.57
N ALA A 90 6.27 -10.58 4.00
CA ALA A 90 7.34 -11.24 4.74
C ALA A 90 8.50 -10.31 5.15
N GLN A 91 8.37 -9.00 4.96
CA GLN A 91 9.40 -8.03 5.35
C GLN A 91 9.50 -7.92 6.88
N THR A 92 10.73 -7.77 7.40
CA THR A 92 11.01 -7.74 8.85
C THR A 92 10.47 -6.51 9.57
N GLY A 93 10.17 -5.43 8.85
CA GLY A 93 9.67 -4.17 9.42
C GLY A 93 8.17 -4.13 9.75
N LEU A 94 7.40 -5.15 9.38
CA LEU A 94 5.95 -5.19 9.64
C LEU A 94 5.67 -5.62 11.08
N THR A 95 5.60 -4.63 11.96
CA THR A 95 5.25 -4.83 13.38
C THR A 95 4.01 -4.02 13.75
N ARG A 96 3.39 -4.34 14.89
CA ARG A 96 2.26 -3.56 15.44
C ARG A 96 2.58 -2.07 15.60
N ARG A 97 3.86 -1.71 15.75
CA ARG A 97 4.31 -0.32 15.89
C ARG A 97 3.77 0.59 14.78
N LEU A 98 3.73 0.11 13.53
CA LEU A 98 3.19 0.90 12.41
C LEU A 98 1.72 1.29 12.62
N ALA A 99 0.92 0.40 13.21
CA ALA A 99 -0.48 0.69 13.53
C ALA A 99 -0.60 1.65 14.72
N VAL A 100 0.27 1.51 15.73
CA VAL A 100 0.32 2.45 16.87
C VAL A 100 0.70 3.85 16.38
N ASP A 101 1.73 3.95 15.53
CA ASP A 101 2.15 5.22 14.95
C ASP A 101 0.98 5.87 14.19
N LEU A 102 0.19 5.10 13.41
CA LEU A 102 -1.02 5.57 12.72
C LEU A 102 -2.11 6.08 13.69
N LEU A 103 -2.35 5.38 14.80
CA LEU A 103 -3.31 5.80 15.83
C LEU A 103 -2.87 7.08 16.52
N ASP A 104 -1.57 7.20 16.81
CA ASP A 104 -1.01 8.42 17.41
C ASP A 104 -1.17 9.61 16.47
N LYS A 105 -1.00 9.43 15.14
CA LYS A 105 -1.26 10.48 14.14
C LYS A 105 -2.70 10.98 14.18
N MET A 106 -3.64 10.04 14.31
CA MET A 106 -5.07 10.33 14.34
C MET A 106 -5.46 11.07 15.63
N ASN A 107 -4.88 10.68 16.76
CA ASN A 107 -5.23 11.22 18.08
C ASN A 107 -4.51 12.53 18.40
N ASN A 108 -3.39 12.83 17.74
CA ASN A 108 -2.60 14.03 17.98
C ASN A 108 -2.19 14.73 16.68
N PRO A 109 -3.16 15.34 15.97
CA PRO A 109 -2.95 15.92 14.64
C PRO A 109 -1.96 17.10 14.63
N ASP A 110 -1.87 17.85 15.73
CA ASP A 110 -0.99 19.04 15.84
C ASP A 110 0.49 18.67 16.06
N ASN A 111 0.78 17.43 16.46
CA ASN A 111 2.13 16.98 16.79
C ASN A 111 2.86 16.37 15.59
N HIS A 112 2.37 16.62 14.38
CA HIS A 112 2.96 16.11 13.15
C HIS A 112 3.58 17.23 12.37
N GLN A 113 4.90 17.13 12.16
CA GLN A 113 5.58 17.90 11.12
C GLN A 113 4.77 17.73 9.84
N HIS A 114 4.23 18.85 9.37
CA HIS A 114 3.53 18.97 8.11
C HIS A 114 4.37 18.22 7.06
N TYR A 115 3.85 17.11 6.54
CA TYR A 115 4.35 16.58 5.29
C TYR A 115 3.84 17.59 4.26
N SER A 116 4.56 18.71 4.12
CA SER A 116 4.43 19.54 2.95
C SER A 116 4.63 18.59 1.78
N GLU A 117 3.59 18.42 0.96
CA GLU A 117 3.83 18.09 -0.43
C GLU A 117 4.92 19.05 -0.87
N VAL A 118 6.11 18.52 -1.13
CA VAL A 118 7.14 19.29 -1.82
C VAL A 118 6.54 19.52 -3.21
N ASP A 119 5.84 20.64 -3.37
CA ASP A 119 5.71 21.26 -4.67
C ASP A 119 7.15 21.42 -5.17
N ASP A 120 7.46 20.76 -6.29
CA ASP A 120 8.80 20.64 -6.89
C ASP A 120 9.47 21.99 -7.24
N ASP A 121 8.86 23.13 -6.90
CA ASP A 121 9.26 24.48 -7.29
C ASP A 121 10.04 25.27 -6.22
N ASP A 122 10.27 24.75 -5.00
CA ASP A 122 11.02 25.51 -3.98
C ASP A 122 12.13 24.69 -3.28
N MET A 123 13.23 24.49 -4.00
CA MET A 123 14.46 23.89 -3.49
C MET A 123 15.42 24.99 -3.00
N GLU A 124 15.18 25.59 -1.84
CA GLU A 124 16.20 26.39 -1.13
C GLU A 124 16.72 25.65 0.11
N VAL A 125 17.88 25.02 -0.05
CA VAL A 125 18.58 24.25 0.99
C VAL A 125 19.13 25.21 2.05
N THR A 126 18.38 25.41 3.14
CA THR A 126 18.92 26.11 4.33
C THR A 126 19.61 25.11 5.26
N ILE A 127 20.94 24.98 5.10
CA ILE A 127 21.81 24.36 6.10
C ILE A 127 21.84 25.26 7.34
N LYS A 128 21.14 24.88 8.42
CA LYS A 128 21.41 25.42 9.76
C LYS A 128 21.35 24.30 10.77
N ASN A 129 22.53 23.87 11.23
CA ASN A 129 22.89 23.71 12.65
C ASN A 129 24.22 22.95 12.76
N ILE A 130 25.33 23.68 12.74
CA ILE A 130 26.60 23.20 13.32
C ILE A 130 26.77 23.91 14.67
N PRO A 131 26.74 23.20 15.80
CA PRO A 131 27.11 23.78 17.09
C PRO A 131 28.59 24.16 17.06
N LYS A 132 28.90 25.43 17.30
CA LYS A 132 30.29 25.88 17.51
C LYS A 132 30.76 25.40 18.87
N THR A 133 31.47 24.28 18.92
CA THR A 133 32.27 23.90 20.09
C THR A 133 33.52 24.76 20.21
N VAL A 134 33.70 25.30 21.40
CA VAL A 134 34.83 26.10 21.89
C VAL A 134 36.08 25.22 22.05
N GLY A 135 37.27 25.75 21.71
CA GLY A 135 38.55 25.23 22.22
C GLY A 135 39.81 25.65 21.45
N ASN A 136 40.67 26.45 22.10
CA ASN A 136 42.16 26.54 22.05
C ASN A 136 42.89 26.65 20.68
N SER A 137 43.91 27.48 20.44
CA SER A 137 44.85 28.33 21.22
C SER A 137 45.55 29.29 20.23
N PRO A 138 46.19 30.39 20.68
CA PRO A 138 46.89 31.33 19.81
C PRO A 138 48.26 30.79 19.35
N LEU A 139 48.61 31.05 18.09
CA LEU A 139 49.99 31.07 17.61
C LEU A 139 50.31 32.52 17.21
N LEU A 140 50.97 33.23 18.11
CA LEU A 140 52.17 34.08 17.92
C LEU A 140 52.51 34.74 19.26
#